data_AF-A0A973G0M9-F1
#
_entry.id   AF-A0A973G0M9-F1
#
_cell.length_a   1.000
_cell.length_b   1.000
_cell.length_c   1.000
_cell.angle_alpha   90.00
_cell.angle_beta   90.00
_cell.angle_gamma   90.00
#
_symmetry.space_group_name_H-M   'P 1'
#
loop_
_entity.id
_entity.type
_entity.pdbx_description
1 polymer ?
#
loop_
_entity_poly.entity_id
_entity_poly.type
_entity_poly.pdbx_seq_one_letter_code
_entity_poly.pdbx_strand_id
1 'polypeptide(L)'
;MPIIFRISPFSYLLSVVLLLSLWGCNPGKSPSTEKFARPSETAGKRTVVSLAPSLTEMMFAIGAGDQLVGRTSACDWPKEAAKVPVAGAFGRPSLEVLAALHPDLVIDVDLEEQHAGEKITAMGIRKETIRCRTPDDIPSALRLLGKLTGHAGK
;
A
#
# COMPACT_ATOMS: atom_id res chain seq x y z
N MET A 1 51.38 5.35 -72.54
CA MET A 1 51.88 6.73 -72.36
C MET A 1 51.14 7.35 -71.19
N PRO A 2 51.84 7.92 -70.20
CA PRO A 2 51.34 8.14 -68.83
C PRO A 2 50.80 9.56 -68.64
N ILE A 3 49.83 9.76 -67.75
CA ILE A 3 49.64 11.07 -67.10
C ILE A 3 49.26 10.84 -65.63
N ILE A 4 50.18 11.22 -64.76
CA ILE A 4 50.03 11.40 -63.31
C ILE A 4 49.48 12.82 -63.09
N PHE A 5 48.38 12.97 -62.35
CA PHE A 5 48.00 14.22 -61.67
C PHE A 5 47.50 13.81 -60.26
N ARG A 6 48.37 13.79 -59.26
CA ARG A 6 48.68 14.91 -58.35
C ARG A 6 47.44 15.39 -57.58
N ILE A 7 47.21 14.70 -56.45
CA ILE A 7 46.15 14.94 -55.48
C ILE A 7 46.47 16.24 -54.72
N SER A 8 45.57 17.23 -54.81
CA SER A 8 45.64 18.46 -54.00
C SER A 8 44.97 18.24 -52.63
N PRO A 9 45.57 18.72 -51.53
CA PRO A 9 45.12 18.45 -50.15
C PRO A 9 43.88 19.27 -49.73
N PHE A 10 43.27 20.01 -50.65
CA PHE A 10 42.24 21.00 -50.36
C PHE A 10 40.81 20.42 -50.24
N SER A 11 40.63 19.13 -50.58
CA SER A 11 39.32 18.45 -50.55
C SER A 11 39.00 17.75 -49.23
N TYR A 12 39.92 17.73 -48.26
CA TYR A 12 39.71 17.07 -46.96
C TYR A 12 39.24 18.01 -45.84
N LEU A 13 39.27 19.33 -46.05
CA LEU A 13 38.84 20.29 -45.03
C LEU A 13 37.32 20.51 -45.02
N LEU A 14 36.62 20.18 -46.12
CA LEU A 14 35.16 20.32 -46.21
C LEU A 14 34.41 19.06 -45.70
N SER A 15 35.09 17.91 -45.59
CA SER A 15 34.50 16.65 -45.13
C SER A 15 34.57 16.42 -43.61
N VAL A 16 35.36 17.21 -42.86
CA VAL A 16 35.44 17.11 -41.39
C VAL A 16 34.36 17.95 -40.69
N VAL A 17 33.86 19.02 -41.32
CA VAL A 17 32.79 19.86 -40.73
C VAL A 17 31.41 19.19 -40.83
N LEU A 18 31.20 18.28 -41.78
CA LEU A 18 29.96 17.51 -41.91
C LEU A 18 29.85 16.33 -40.91
N LEU A 19 30.91 16.03 -40.17
CA LEU A 19 30.95 15.01 -39.10
C LEU A 19 30.73 15.59 -37.69
N LEU A 20 30.65 16.92 -37.54
CA LEU A 20 30.36 17.60 -36.27
C LEU A 20 28.86 17.88 -36.05
N SER A 21 27.99 17.38 -36.93
CA SER A 21 26.53 17.42 -36.72
C SER A 21 26.02 16.30 -35.79
N LEU A 22 26.93 15.45 -35.26
CA LEU A 22 26.63 14.45 -34.24
C LEU A 22 26.73 14.98 -32.80
N TRP A 23 26.36 16.25 -32.57
CA TRP A 23 26.17 16.76 -31.20
C TRP A 23 24.85 17.50 -31.06
N GLY A 24 23.77 16.75 -31.29
CA GLY A 24 22.39 17.21 -31.15
C GLY A 24 21.44 16.16 -30.58
N CYS A 25 21.94 15.22 -29.76
CA CYS A 25 21.05 14.43 -28.91
C CYS A 25 20.80 15.24 -27.63
N ASN A 26 19.66 15.93 -27.59
CA ASN A 26 19.02 16.39 -26.36
C ASN A 26 18.24 15.20 -25.79
N PRO A 27 18.76 14.44 -24.80
CA PRO A 27 17.92 13.49 -24.12
C PRO A 27 16.94 14.31 -23.31
N GLY A 28 15.67 14.30 -23.74
CA GLY A 28 14.59 14.83 -22.94
C GLY A 28 14.75 14.35 -21.51
N LYS A 29 14.73 15.29 -20.57
CA LYS A 29 14.45 15.00 -19.17
C LYS A 29 13.09 14.31 -19.12
N SER A 30 13.07 12.98 -19.28
CA SER A 30 12.09 12.18 -18.58
C SER A 30 12.24 12.56 -17.12
N PRO A 31 11.16 12.93 -16.41
CA PRO A 31 11.24 12.95 -14.97
C PRO A 31 11.73 11.55 -14.61
N SER A 32 12.90 11.49 -14.00
CA SER A 32 13.30 10.36 -13.19
C SER A 32 12.09 10.08 -12.34
N THR A 33 11.38 9.00 -12.64
CA THR A 33 10.60 8.32 -11.63
C THR A 33 11.65 7.92 -10.65
N GLU A 34 11.93 8.81 -9.69
CA GLU A 34 12.65 8.45 -8.51
C GLU A 34 11.95 7.17 -8.07
N LYS A 35 12.68 6.06 -8.13
CA LYS A 35 12.48 5.05 -7.13
C LYS A 35 12.65 5.80 -5.84
N PHE A 36 11.54 6.31 -5.30
CA PHE A 36 11.36 6.50 -3.89
C PHE A 36 11.64 5.11 -3.34
N ALA A 37 12.92 4.88 -3.06
CA ALA A 37 13.32 3.96 -2.02
C ALA A 37 12.53 4.48 -0.82
N ARG A 38 11.35 3.89 -0.61
CA ARG A 38 10.61 4.12 0.63
C ARG A 38 11.61 3.79 1.72
N PRO A 39 11.75 4.66 2.74
CA PRO A 39 12.46 4.27 3.94
C PRO A 39 12.01 2.86 4.30
N SER A 40 12.98 1.97 4.49
CA SER A 40 12.76 0.63 5.01
C SER A 40 11.90 0.78 6.28
N GLU A 41 10.59 0.55 6.16
CA GLU A 41 9.63 0.50 7.26
C GLU A 41 9.92 -0.79 8.04
N THR A 42 10.96 -0.75 8.85
CA THR A 42 11.21 -1.73 9.91
C THR A 42 10.69 -1.21 11.24
N ALA A 43 9.57 -0.49 11.23
CA ALA A 43 8.58 -0.65 12.29
C ALA A 43 7.76 -1.86 11.85
N GLY A 44 7.82 -2.98 12.57
CA GLY A 44 7.15 -4.22 12.18
C GLY A 44 5.70 -3.97 11.75
N LYS A 45 5.25 -4.65 10.70
CA LYS A 45 3.86 -4.57 10.24
C LYS A 45 2.93 -4.84 11.44
N ARG A 46 2.09 -3.87 11.81
CA ARG A 46 1.13 -4.03 12.91
C ARG A 46 0.23 -5.22 12.65
N THR A 47 -0.04 -6.02 13.68
CA THR A 47 -1.03 -7.09 13.66
C THR A 47 -2.41 -6.50 13.96
N VAL A 48 -3.41 -6.86 13.15
CA VAL A 48 -4.74 -6.27 13.19
C VAL A 48 -5.81 -7.35 13.32
N VAL A 49 -6.78 -7.15 14.21
CA VAL A 49 -8.04 -7.91 14.21
C VAL A 49 -9.14 -7.03 13.65
N SER A 50 -9.86 -7.53 12.65
CA SER A 50 -11.01 -6.85 12.05
C SER A 50 -12.33 -7.41 12.58
N LEU A 51 -13.12 -6.56 13.23
CA LEU A 51 -14.41 -6.94 13.83
C LEU A 51 -15.63 -6.60 12.94
N ALA A 52 -15.44 -6.46 11.62
CA ALA A 52 -16.53 -6.24 10.67
C ALA A 52 -16.20 -6.75 9.25
N PRO A 53 -17.19 -7.30 8.50
CA PRO A 53 -16.99 -7.72 7.11
C PRO A 53 -16.45 -6.58 6.21
N SER A 54 -17.09 -5.41 6.26
CA SER A 54 -16.69 -4.25 5.45
C SER A 54 -15.24 -3.81 5.71
N LEU A 55 -14.80 -3.84 6.97
CA LEU A 55 -13.42 -3.49 7.32
C LEU A 55 -12.44 -4.55 6.87
N THR A 56 -12.81 -5.82 6.93
CA THR A 56 -11.97 -6.91 6.38
C THR A 56 -11.77 -6.70 4.89
N GLU A 57 -12.84 -6.44 4.14
CA GLU A 57 -12.76 -6.16 2.70
C GLU A 57 -11.89 -4.92 2.40
N MET A 58 -12.06 -3.84 3.15
CA MET A 58 -11.24 -2.63 3.01
C MET A 58 -9.76 -2.90 3.29
N MET A 59 -9.44 -3.70 4.31
CA MET A 59 -8.05 -4.10 4.62
C MET A 59 -7.39 -4.83 3.45
N PHE A 60 -8.12 -5.73 2.79
CA PHE A 60 -7.61 -6.37 1.58
C PHE A 60 -7.50 -5.39 0.40
N ALA A 61 -8.50 -4.50 0.22
CA ALA A 61 -8.52 -3.52 -0.86
C ALA A 61 -7.31 -2.56 -0.81
N ILE A 62 -6.91 -2.11 0.38
CA ILE A 62 -5.72 -1.25 0.56
C ILE A 62 -4.40 -2.03 0.57
N GLY A 63 -4.43 -3.35 0.38
CA GLY A 63 -3.26 -4.22 0.41
C GLY A 63 -2.68 -4.48 1.80
N ALA A 64 -3.46 -4.27 2.86
CA ALA A 64 -3.12 -4.54 4.25
C ALA A 64 -3.61 -5.92 4.75
N GLY A 65 -4.12 -6.78 3.86
CA GLY A 65 -4.65 -8.11 4.23
C GLY A 65 -3.68 -8.98 5.03
N ASP A 66 -2.38 -8.91 4.73
CA ASP A 66 -1.32 -9.65 5.45
C ASP A 66 -1.17 -9.24 6.92
N GLN A 67 -1.74 -8.10 7.32
CA GLN A 67 -1.73 -7.65 8.72
C GLN A 67 -2.85 -8.28 9.55
N LEU A 68 -3.81 -8.96 8.91
CA LEU A 68 -4.94 -9.56 9.62
C LEU A 68 -4.54 -10.84 10.34
N VAL A 69 -4.62 -10.81 11.68
CA VAL A 69 -4.42 -11.97 12.56
C VAL A 69 -5.73 -12.51 13.12
N GLY A 70 -6.83 -11.78 12.95
CA GLY A 70 -8.17 -12.22 13.33
C GLY A 70 -9.26 -11.49 12.56
N ARG A 71 -10.38 -12.18 12.37
CA ARG A 71 -11.57 -11.67 11.68
C ARG A 71 -12.86 -12.12 12.38
N THR A 72 -14.01 -11.57 12.03
CA THR A 72 -15.28 -12.12 12.54
C THR A 72 -15.72 -13.39 11.79
N SER A 73 -16.60 -14.18 12.37
CA SER A 73 -17.19 -15.36 11.70
C SER A 73 -17.84 -15.03 10.35
N ALA A 74 -18.30 -13.79 10.16
CA ALA A 74 -18.95 -13.30 8.95
C ALA A 74 -17.99 -12.74 7.88
N CYS A 75 -16.69 -12.65 8.16
CA CYS A 75 -15.72 -12.17 7.19
C CYS A 75 -15.15 -13.35 6.37
N ASP A 76 -15.64 -13.51 5.14
CA ASP A 76 -15.27 -14.59 4.22
C ASP A 76 -14.82 -14.08 2.83
N TRP A 77 -14.79 -12.76 2.65
CA TRP A 77 -14.36 -12.10 1.41
C TRP A 77 -13.18 -11.13 1.64
N PRO A 78 -12.20 -11.07 0.71
CA PRO A 78 -11.97 -12.01 -0.41
C PRO A 78 -11.66 -13.43 0.12
N LYS A 79 -11.61 -14.44 -0.76
CA LYS A 79 -11.49 -15.86 -0.35
C LYS A 79 -10.30 -16.12 0.59
N GLU A 80 -9.24 -15.32 0.50
CA GLU A 80 -8.07 -15.37 1.35
C GLU A 80 -8.39 -14.98 2.81
N ALA A 81 -9.37 -14.10 3.04
CA ALA A 81 -9.82 -13.69 4.38
C ALA A 81 -10.33 -14.87 5.21
N ALA A 82 -10.96 -15.87 4.56
CA ALA A 82 -11.47 -17.06 5.24
C ALA A 82 -10.36 -17.89 5.93
N LYS A 83 -9.09 -17.72 5.52
CA LYS A 83 -7.92 -18.37 6.12
C LYS A 83 -7.49 -17.71 7.44
N VAL A 84 -7.91 -16.46 7.69
CA VAL A 84 -7.58 -15.74 8.92
C VAL A 84 -8.42 -16.31 10.08
N PRO A 85 -7.82 -16.52 11.27
CA PRO A 85 -8.52 -17.04 12.45
C PRO A 85 -9.78 -16.24 12.83
N VAL A 86 -10.77 -16.93 13.40
CA VAL A 86 -12.02 -16.30 13.85
C VAL A 86 -11.83 -15.75 15.26
N ALA A 87 -12.05 -14.45 15.45
CA ALA A 87 -11.95 -13.74 16.72
C ALA A 87 -13.33 -13.42 17.35
N GLY A 88 -14.37 -14.17 16.96
CA GLY A 88 -15.75 -14.00 17.44
C GLY A 88 -16.75 -13.74 16.31
N ALA A 89 -18.02 -13.55 16.66
CA ALA A 89 -19.05 -13.19 15.70
C ALA A 89 -19.11 -11.67 15.48
N PHE A 90 -19.70 -11.23 14.38
CA PHE A 90 -19.94 -9.81 14.15
C PHE A 90 -20.82 -9.23 15.26
N GLY A 91 -20.38 -8.10 15.86
CA GLY A 91 -21.00 -7.51 17.06
C GLY A 91 -20.77 -8.26 18.37
N ARG A 92 -20.12 -9.43 18.35
CA ARG A 92 -19.83 -10.26 19.54
C ARG A 92 -18.40 -10.84 19.46
N PRO A 93 -17.36 -10.00 19.63
CA PRO A 93 -15.98 -10.46 19.64
C PRO A 93 -15.71 -11.39 20.84
N SER A 94 -14.82 -12.37 20.65
CA SER A 94 -14.35 -13.25 21.71
C SER A 94 -13.14 -12.62 22.40
N LEU A 95 -13.32 -12.16 23.64
CA LEU A 95 -12.26 -11.52 24.42
C LEU A 95 -11.11 -12.48 24.72
N GLU A 96 -11.41 -13.76 24.92
CA GLU A 96 -10.40 -14.81 25.15
C GLU A 96 -9.51 -15.00 23.92
N VAL A 97 -10.11 -15.02 22.72
CA VAL A 97 -9.35 -15.14 21.47
C VAL A 97 -8.54 -13.87 21.22
N LEU A 98 -9.10 -12.69 21.47
CA LEU A 98 -8.36 -11.43 21.36
C LEU A 98 -7.17 -11.39 22.31
N ALA A 99 -7.33 -11.86 23.54
CA ALA A 99 -6.25 -11.98 24.50
C ALA A 99 -5.18 -12.97 24.01
N ALA A 100 -5.57 -14.12 23.47
CA ALA A 100 -4.62 -15.11 22.94
C ALA A 100 -3.86 -14.62 21.69
N LEU A 101 -4.50 -13.84 20.82
CA LEU A 101 -3.89 -13.29 19.60
C LEU A 101 -2.94 -12.12 19.87
N HIS A 102 -3.10 -11.41 21.00
CA HIS A 102 -2.34 -10.21 21.37
C HIS A 102 -2.14 -9.21 20.20
N PRO A 103 -3.22 -8.75 19.53
CA PRO A 103 -3.07 -7.86 18.38
C PRO A 103 -2.62 -6.45 18.79
N ASP A 104 -1.85 -5.80 17.91
CA ASP A 104 -1.47 -4.40 18.08
C ASP A 104 -2.66 -3.45 17.92
N LEU A 105 -3.66 -3.86 17.15
CA LEU A 105 -4.84 -3.05 16.84
C LEU A 105 -6.08 -3.92 16.62
N VAL A 106 -7.19 -3.52 17.23
CA VAL A 106 -8.54 -3.99 16.89
C VAL A 106 -9.28 -2.86 16.16
N ILE A 107 -9.82 -3.16 14.99
CA ILE A 107 -10.70 -2.24 14.26
C ILE A 107 -12.14 -2.75 14.28
N ASP A 108 -13.09 -1.87 14.56
CA ASP A 108 -14.52 -2.16 14.51
C ASP A 108 -15.30 -1.04 13.81
N VAL A 109 -16.58 -1.29 13.58
CA VAL A 109 -17.52 -0.28 13.09
C VAL A 109 -18.40 0.20 14.23
N ASP A 110 -18.93 1.41 14.09
CA ASP A 110 -19.89 1.98 15.03
C ASP A 110 -21.17 1.12 15.04
N LEU A 111 -21.37 0.35 16.12
CA LEU A 111 -22.59 -0.42 16.38
C LEU A 111 -23.25 0.14 17.63
N GLU A 112 -24.57 0.29 17.61
CA GLU A 112 -25.31 0.92 18.72
C GLU A 112 -25.14 0.16 20.06
N GLU A 113 -24.95 -1.16 20.02
CA GLU A 113 -24.70 -2.01 21.20
C GLU A 113 -23.27 -2.57 21.26
N GLN A 114 -22.27 -1.70 21.42
CA GLN A 114 -20.88 -2.14 21.62
C GLN A 114 -20.50 -2.32 23.09
N HIS A 115 -20.86 -3.46 23.67
CA HIS A 115 -20.47 -3.83 25.04
C HIS A 115 -19.01 -4.32 25.17
N ALA A 116 -18.36 -4.64 24.06
CA ALA A 116 -17.02 -5.22 24.07
C ALA A 116 -15.90 -4.19 23.99
N GLY A 117 -16.17 -2.97 23.52
CA GLY A 117 -15.14 -1.96 23.27
C GLY A 117 -14.32 -1.62 24.51
N GLU A 118 -14.99 -1.35 25.63
CA GLU A 118 -14.35 -1.03 26.92
C GLU A 118 -13.51 -2.20 27.45
N LYS A 119 -14.00 -3.44 27.28
CA LYS A 119 -13.30 -4.65 27.71
C LYS A 119 -12.03 -4.87 26.89
N ILE A 120 -12.08 -4.61 25.57
CA ILE A 120 -10.91 -4.69 24.68
C ILE A 120 -9.84 -3.69 25.13
N THR A 121 -10.23 -2.45 25.40
CA THR A 121 -9.27 -1.42 25.86
C THR A 121 -8.75 -1.71 27.26
N ALA A 122 -9.57 -2.29 28.15
CA ALA A 122 -9.16 -2.69 29.50
C ALA A 122 -8.11 -3.82 29.50
N MET A 123 -8.04 -4.62 28.43
CA MET A 123 -6.98 -5.61 28.21
C MET A 123 -5.67 -4.99 27.69
N GLY A 124 -5.61 -3.66 27.50
CA GLY A 124 -4.45 -2.97 26.95
C GLY A 124 -4.33 -3.05 25.43
N ILE A 125 -5.33 -3.58 24.73
CA ILE A 125 -5.36 -3.67 23.27
C ILE A 125 -5.84 -2.32 22.71
N ARG A 126 -5.09 -1.75 21.77
CA ARG A 126 -5.52 -0.53 21.06
C ARG A 126 -6.76 -0.84 20.22
N LYS A 127 -7.81 -0.04 20.36
CA LYS A 127 -9.04 -0.15 19.56
C LYS A 127 -9.25 1.12 18.73
N GLU A 128 -9.73 0.96 17.51
CA GLU A 128 -10.17 2.07 16.66
C GLU A 128 -11.55 1.76 16.06
N THR A 129 -12.47 2.72 16.16
CA THR A 129 -13.79 2.61 15.55
C THR A 129 -13.84 3.39 14.24
N ILE A 130 -14.01 2.68 13.15
CA ILE A 130 -14.09 3.24 11.79
C ILE A 130 -15.56 3.53 11.48
N ARG A 131 -15.90 4.81 11.40
CA ARG A 131 -17.25 5.24 11.03
C ARG A 131 -17.40 5.27 9.51
N CYS A 132 -18.37 4.54 9.01
CA CYS A 132 -18.76 4.52 7.60
C CYS A 132 -20.28 4.28 7.54
N ARG A 133 -21.09 5.35 7.51
CA ARG A 133 -22.55 5.27 7.57
C ARG A 133 -23.18 5.38 6.19
N THR A 134 -22.48 6.01 5.26
CA THR A 134 -22.91 6.25 3.88
C THR A 134 -21.79 5.85 2.91
N PRO A 135 -22.10 5.61 1.63
CA PRO A 135 -21.07 5.35 0.61
C PRO A 135 -20.02 6.47 0.48
N ASP A 136 -20.40 7.73 0.74
CA ASP A 136 -19.49 8.88 0.67
C ASP A 136 -18.43 8.87 1.79
N ASP A 137 -18.63 8.08 2.84
CA ASP A 137 -17.65 7.91 3.91
C ASP A 137 -16.51 6.95 3.52
N ILE A 138 -16.72 6.09 2.52
CA ILE A 138 -15.79 5.02 2.13
C ILE A 138 -14.37 5.57 1.84
N PRO A 139 -14.19 6.65 1.06
CA PRO A 139 -12.86 7.20 0.80
C PRO A 139 -12.15 7.65 2.09
N SER A 140 -12.89 8.21 3.05
CA SER A 140 -12.32 8.66 4.33
C SER A 140 -11.97 7.48 5.23
N ALA A 141 -12.81 6.44 5.27
CA ALA A 141 -12.53 5.21 5.98
C ALA A 141 -11.28 4.50 5.43
N LEU A 142 -11.14 4.39 4.11
CA LEU A 142 -9.96 3.83 3.45
C LEU A 142 -8.69 4.61 3.76
N ARG A 143 -8.73 5.96 3.72
CA ARG A 143 -7.58 6.80 4.10
C ARG A 143 -7.18 6.60 5.56
N LEU A 144 -8.15 6.52 6.47
CA LEU A 144 -7.89 6.28 7.88
C LEU A 144 -7.25 4.90 8.08
N LEU A 145 -7.83 3.84 7.51
CA LEU A 145 -7.26 2.49 7.55
C LEU A 145 -5.85 2.46 6.95
N GLY A 146 -5.63 3.13 5.82
CA GLY A 146 -4.31 3.29 5.22
C GLY A 146 -3.30 3.93 6.18
N LYS A 147 -3.68 5.00 6.88
CA LYS A 147 -2.81 5.63 7.89
C LYS A 147 -2.51 4.68 9.07
N LEU A 148 -3.52 3.96 9.57
CA LEU A 148 -3.37 3.05 10.71
C LEU A 148 -2.47 1.84 10.39
N THR A 149 -2.47 1.41 9.14
CA THR A 149 -1.80 0.19 8.67
C THR A 149 -0.50 0.44 7.90
N GLY A 150 -0.14 1.70 7.61
CA GLY A 150 1.03 2.05 6.78
C GLY A 150 0.77 1.95 5.26
N HIS A 151 -0.49 1.95 4.83
CA HIS A 151 -0.92 1.82 3.44
C HIS A 151 -1.52 3.13 2.85
N ALA A 152 -1.14 4.30 3.37
CA ALA A 152 -1.74 5.60 3.02
C ALA A 152 -1.52 6.12 1.58
N GLY A 153 -1.01 5.30 0.66
CA GLY A 153 -0.69 5.68 -0.72
C GLY A 153 -1.01 4.60 -1.76
N LYS A 154 -1.95 3.71 -1.46
CA LYS A 154 -2.51 2.72 -2.38
C LYS A 154 -3.97 3.02 -2.66
#